data_AF-A0A2V8VGF5-F1
#
_entry.id   AF-A0A2V8VGF5-F1
#
_cell.length_a   1.000
_cell.length_b   1.000
_cell.length_c   1.000
_cell.angle_alpha   90.00
_cell.angle_beta   90.00
_cell.angle_gamma   90.00
#
_symmetry.space_group_name_H-M   'P 1'
#
loop_
_entity.id
_entity.type
_entity.pdbx_description
1 polymer ?
#
loop_
_entity_poly.entity_id
_entity_poly.type
_entity_poly.pdbx_seq_one_letter_code
_entity_poly.pdbx_strand_id
1 'polypeptide(L)'
;MEFYPGGRNPGGQHTLMDGGAPAGEATRSRFSRLTERFLGRRRNYVVDPSYQVRSAIIAVLGMAFLLVFAGALFHLLSIENARLVARRAPNLTGAAGSGELRSVLYLVAVGLFFVAVVFAIEILETHKTAGVVYKVTRGLRELQGGCWGTRVTLRRHDNFKEMEEAFNAATRALRDELDQDLRGLQGIEGQVRLIAREFESGNREGALVLLRQVAGELQSLRERKRNLMEAAPGVPPERKDS
;
A
#
# COMPACT_ATOMS: atom_id res chain seq x y z
N MET A 1 -38.80 -47.40 23.92
CA MET A 1 -39.04 -47.10 25.35
C MET A 1 -38.28 -45.82 25.63
N GLU A 2 -38.83 -44.62 25.80
CA GLU A 2 -40.18 -44.02 25.87
C GLU A 2 -40.07 -42.70 25.05
N PHE A 3 -40.88 -42.44 24.01
CA PHE A 3 -42.22 -41.82 24.00
C PHE A 3 -42.38 -40.48 24.78
N TYR A 4 -42.33 -39.39 24.00
CA TYR A 4 -43.06 -38.07 23.98
C TYR A 4 -44.30 -37.87 24.89
N PRO A 5 -44.95 -36.66 24.99
CA PRO A 5 -44.76 -35.32 24.35
C PRO A 5 -44.85 -34.15 25.39
N GLY A 6 -44.69 -32.85 25.12
CA GLY A 6 -45.43 -31.94 24.24
C GLY A 6 -45.90 -30.70 25.02
N GLY A 7 -45.93 -29.52 24.38
CA GLY A 7 -46.65 -28.35 24.90
C GLY A 7 -46.08 -26.99 24.48
N ARG A 8 -46.52 -26.48 23.32
CA ARG A 8 -46.39 -25.06 22.91
C ARG A 8 -47.70 -24.31 23.21
N ASN A 9 -47.57 -23.15 23.89
CA ASN A 9 -48.32 -21.86 23.77
C ASN A 9 -49.87 -21.85 23.88
N PRO A 10 -50.61 -20.70 24.03
CA PRO A 10 -50.23 -19.26 23.94
C PRO A 10 -50.89 -18.26 24.95
N GLY A 11 -50.41 -17.01 24.98
CA GLY A 11 -51.29 -15.82 24.90
C GLY A 11 -51.67 -14.99 26.15
N GLY A 12 -51.45 -13.66 26.06
CA GLY A 12 -52.33 -12.61 26.62
C GLY A 12 -51.82 -11.86 27.87
N GLN A 13 -50.99 -10.83 27.72
CA GLN A 13 -51.32 -9.39 27.84
C GLN A 13 -51.91 -8.92 29.19
N HIS A 14 -51.17 -8.05 29.91
CA HIS A 14 -51.62 -6.67 30.18
C HIS A 14 -50.50 -5.80 30.79
N THR A 15 -50.56 -4.53 30.42
CA THR A 15 -49.66 -3.38 30.56
C THR A 15 -49.80 -2.59 31.86
N LEU A 16 -48.70 -2.02 32.38
CA LEU A 16 -48.57 -0.63 32.91
C LEU A 16 -47.09 -0.43 33.35
N MET A 17 -46.24 0.26 32.60
CA MET A 17 -45.85 1.67 32.76
C MET A 17 -45.35 2.06 34.18
N ASP A 18 -44.03 2.13 34.33
CA ASP A 18 -43.31 3.17 35.07
C ASP A 18 -41.87 3.20 34.49
N GLY A 19 -41.29 4.27 33.94
CA GLY A 19 -41.56 5.68 34.15
C GLY A 19 -40.36 6.35 34.84
N GLY A 20 -39.15 6.30 34.27
CA GLY A 20 -38.00 6.97 34.90
C GLY A 20 -36.65 6.79 34.18
N ALA A 21 -36.49 7.37 33.00
CA ALA A 21 -35.18 7.52 32.37
C ALA A 21 -34.45 8.77 32.93
N PRO A 22 -33.20 8.68 33.42
CA PRO A 22 -32.42 9.87 33.73
C PRO A 22 -31.89 10.50 32.43
N ALA A 23 -32.46 11.65 32.09
CA ALA A 23 -32.15 12.48 30.92
C ALA A 23 -30.78 13.22 30.97
N GLY A 24 -29.77 12.65 31.64
CA GLY A 24 -28.47 13.29 31.89
C GLY A 24 -27.27 12.70 31.14
N GLU A 25 -27.33 11.44 30.69
CA GLU A 25 -26.15 10.72 30.16
C GLU A 25 -26.14 10.52 28.64
N ALA A 26 -27.27 10.68 27.97
CA ALA A 26 -27.38 10.41 26.53
C ALA A 26 -26.68 11.47 25.65
N THR A 27 -26.48 12.68 26.14
CA THR A 27 -25.95 13.81 25.33
C THR A 27 -24.43 13.89 25.33
N ARG A 28 -23.77 13.44 26.42
CA ARG A 28 -22.29 13.40 26.49
C ARG A 28 -21.67 12.28 25.64
N SER A 29 -22.39 11.20 25.34
CA SER A 29 -21.85 10.09 24.53
C SER A 29 -22.10 10.20 23.01
N ARG A 30 -22.90 11.18 22.56
CA ARG A 30 -23.13 11.42 21.12
C ARG A 30 -22.06 12.33 20.50
N PHE A 31 -21.57 13.32 21.25
CA PHE A 31 -20.50 14.21 20.76
C PHE A 31 -19.12 13.51 20.73
N SER A 32 -18.80 12.66 21.71
CA SER A 32 -17.53 11.90 21.70
C SER A 32 -17.45 10.89 20.55
N ARG A 33 -18.58 10.27 20.17
CA ARG A 33 -18.67 9.34 19.02
C ARG A 33 -18.56 10.04 17.66
N LEU A 34 -18.92 11.32 17.56
CA LEU A 34 -18.75 12.09 16.33
C LEU A 34 -17.30 12.56 16.14
N THR A 35 -16.63 12.99 17.21
CA THR A 35 -15.21 13.33 17.17
C THR A 35 -14.32 12.11 16.90
N GLU A 36 -14.66 10.92 17.39
CA GLU A 36 -13.93 9.68 17.07
C GLU A 36 -14.14 9.20 15.61
N ARG A 37 -15.28 9.52 14.98
CA ARG A 37 -15.52 9.19 13.56
C ARG A 37 -14.79 10.13 12.59
N PHE A 38 -14.57 11.39 12.96
CA PHE A 38 -13.82 12.34 12.13
C PHE A 38 -12.31 12.36 12.41
N LEU A 39 -11.86 12.01 13.62
CA LEU A 39 -10.44 11.91 14.00
C LEU A 39 -9.95 10.46 14.13
N GLY A 40 -10.67 9.53 13.52
CA GLY A 40 -10.42 8.11 13.55
C GLY A 40 -9.05 7.71 12.97
N ARG A 41 -8.11 7.44 13.88
CA ARG A 41 -7.18 6.29 13.80
C ARG A 41 -6.22 6.27 12.60
N ARG A 42 -5.42 7.34 12.43
CA ARG A 42 -4.15 7.27 11.67
C ARG A 42 -2.96 7.65 12.56
N ARG A 43 -2.74 6.88 13.62
CA ARG A 43 -1.52 6.95 14.45
C ARG A 43 -0.41 6.09 13.83
N ASN A 44 0.17 6.62 12.76
CA ASN A 44 1.58 6.47 12.36
C ASN A 44 1.69 7.18 11.02
N TYR A 45 1.87 8.49 11.11
CA TYR A 45 2.03 9.37 9.96
C TYR A 45 3.39 9.16 9.25
N VAL A 46 4.22 8.30 9.82
CA VAL A 46 5.61 8.11 9.46
C VAL A 46 5.88 6.62 9.38
N VAL A 47 6.05 6.14 8.15
CA VAL A 47 6.37 4.74 7.85
C VAL A 47 7.88 4.53 7.91
N ASP A 48 8.65 5.53 7.46
CA ASP A 48 10.09 5.66 7.68
C ASP A 48 10.42 7.16 7.88
N PRO A 49 10.67 7.61 9.14
CA PRO A 49 10.94 9.01 9.44
C PRO A 49 12.19 9.51 8.74
N SER A 50 13.18 8.63 8.61
CA SER A 50 14.51 8.99 8.16
C SER A 50 14.51 9.31 6.68
N TYR A 51 13.82 8.52 5.86
CA TYR A 51 13.70 8.76 4.43
C TYR A 51 12.84 9.99 4.13
N GLN A 52 11.71 10.15 4.83
CA GLN A 52 10.78 11.26 4.63
C GLN A 52 11.41 12.62 5.01
N VAL A 53 12.12 12.68 6.12
CA VAL A 53 12.81 13.90 6.54
C VAL A 53 13.99 14.19 5.60
N ARG A 54 14.72 13.16 5.15
CA ARG A 54 15.84 13.35 4.23
C ARG A 54 15.41 13.88 2.86
N SER A 55 14.35 13.34 2.25
CA SER A 55 13.84 13.84 0.97
C SER A 55 13.34 15.28 1.12
N ALA A 56 12.51 15.53 2.13
CA ALA A 56 11.95 16.85 2.38
C ALA A 56 13.03 17.91 2.68
N ILE A 57 14.10 17.56 3.41
CA ILE A 57 15.25 18.45 3.61
C ILE A 57 15.95 18.77 2.29
N ILE A 58 16.20 17.77 1.43
CA ILE A 58 16.89 17.99 0.15
C ILE A 58 16.12 18.97 -0.73
N ALA A 59 14.80 18.83 -0.81
CA ALA A 59 13.98 19.74 -1.60
C ALA A 59 13.77 21.10 -0.95
N VAL A 60 13.68 21.20 0.39
CA VAL A 60 13.72 22.52 1.06
C VAL A 60 15.03 23.24 0.80
N LEU A 61 16.17 22.53 0.87
CA LEU A 61 17.48 23.10 0.54
C LEU A 61 17.56 23.50 -0.93
N GLY A 62 17.06 22.67 -1.85
CA GLY A 62 16.97 22.98 -3.27
C GLY A 62 16.09 24.21 -3.55
N MET A 63 14.96 24.33 -2.84
CA MET A 63 14.06 25.47 -2.95
C MET A 63 14.66 26.74 -2.34
N ALA A 64 15.28 26.63 -1.16
CA ALA A 64 15.99 27.74 -0.54
C ALA A 64 17.10 28.26 -1.44
N PHE A 65 17.85 27.35 -2.08
CA PHE A 65 18.82 27.70 -3.11
C PHE A 65 18.18 28.45 -4.28
N LEU A 66 17.07 27.95 -4.84
CA LEU A 66 16.35 28.61 -5.94
C LEU A 66 15.83 30.00 -5.56
N LEU A 67 15.32 30.19 -4.34
CA LEU A 67 14.88 31.50 -3.87
C LEU A 67 16.03 32.49 -3.70
N VAL A 68 17.13 32.06 -3.06
CA VAL A 68 18.33 32.89 -2.91
C VAL A 68 18.88 33.25 -4.28
N PHE A 69 18.93 32.29 -5.20
CA PHE A 69 19.36 32.51 -6.57
C PHE A 69 18.46 33.49 -7.33
N ALA A 70 17.13 33.32 -7.26
CA ALA A 70 16.16 34.22 -7.88
C ALA A 70 16.22 35.63 -7.28
N GLY A 71 16.35 35.76 -5.96
CA GLY A 71 16.52 37.04 -5.27
C GLY A 71 17.82 37.73 -5.68
N ALA A 72 18.94 37.00 -5.76
CA ALA A 72 20.21 37.53 -6.25
C ALA A 72 20.13 38.00 -7.70
N LEU A 73 19.47 37.23 -8.57
CA LEU A 73 19.25 37.58 -9.97
C LEU A 73 18.36 38.83 -10.10
N PHE A 74 17.27 38.90 -9.33
CA PHE A 74 16.38 40.07 -9.29
C PHE A 74 17.11 41.31 -8.80
N HIS A 75 17.97 41.19 -7.78
CA HIS A 75 18.78 42.31 -7.29
C HIS A 75 19.80 42.78 -8.34
N LEU A 76 20.47 41.86 -9.05
CA LEU A 76 21.35 42.20 -10.17
C LEU A 76 20.59 42.98 -11.26
N LEU A 77 19.43 42.46 -11.68
CA LEU A 77 18.55 43.10 -12.66
C LEU A 77 18.04 44.47 -12.17
N SER A 78 17.71 44.61 -10.89
CA SER A 78 17.27 45.87 -10.28
C SER A 78 18.38 46.91 -10.34
N ILE A 79 19.62 46.56 -10.00
CA ILE A 79 20.77 47.47 -10.09
C ILE A 79 21.00 47.93 -11.54
N GLU A 80 20.92 47.01 -12.51
CA GLU A 80 21.06 47.35 -13.92
C GLU A 80 19.96 48.31 -14.39
N ASN A 81 18.71 48.01 -14.03
CA ASN A 81 17.57 48.86 -14.37
C ASN A 81 17.65 50.24 -13.68
N ALA A 82 18.04 50.28 -12.41
CA ALA A 82 18.25 51.53 -11.67
C ALA A 82 19.35 52.39 -12.30
N ARG A 83 20.45 51.78 -12.76
CA ARG A 83 21.52 52.48 -13.51
C ARG A 83 21.01 53.03 -14.85
N LEU A 84 20.16 52.29 -15.56
CA LEU A 84 19.57 52.72 -16.82
C LEU A 84 18.56 53.86 -16.63
N VAL A 85 17.75 53.82 -15.56
CA VAL A 85 16.79 54.87 -15.22
C VAL A 85 17.51 56.12 -14.71
N ALA A 86 18.54 55.98 -13.88
CA ALA A 86 19.35 57.11 -13.42
C ALA A 86 20.03 57.87 -14.57
N ARG A 87 20.41 57.16 -15.65
CA ARG A 87 20.93 57.78 -16.88
C ARG A 87 19.87 58.51 -17.70
N ARG A 88 18.58 58.15 -17.58
CA ARG A 88 17.48 58.70 -18.40
C ARG A 88 16.63 59.74 -17.68
N ALA A 89 16.53 59.70 -16.35
CA ALA A 89 15.69 60.61 -15.56
C ALA A 89 16.24 60.82 -14.13
N PRO A 90 17.19 61.75 -13.93
CA PRO A 90 17.88 61.94 -12.64
C PRO A 90 16.97 62.45 -11.50
N ASN A 91 15.84 63.08 -11.83
CA ASN A 91 14.94 63.72 -10.85
C ASN A 91 13.96 62.75 -10.14
N LEU A 92 13.94 61.47 -10.48
CA LEU A 92 13.03 60.46 -9.88
C LEU A 92 13.68 59.60 -8.80
N THR A 93 14.97 59.83 -8.52
CA THR A 93 15.81 58.97 -7.66
C THR A 93 15.41 58.99 -6.18
N GLY A 94 14.79 60.06 -5.69
CA GLY A 94 14.38 60.20 -4.28
C GLY A 94 13.19 59.33 -3.82
N ALA A 95 12.36 58.84 -4.75
CA ALA A 95 11.19 58.02 -4.43
C ALA A 95 11.45 56.49 -4.47
N ALA A 96 12.66 56.08 -4.86
CA ALA A 96 12.99 54.67 -5.13
C ALA A 96 13.17 53.81 -3.86
N GLY A 97 13.70 54.36 -2.77
CA GLY A 97 14.15 53.58 -1.61
C GLY A 97 13.03 52.85 -0.82
N SER A 98 11.84 53.44 -0.70
CA SER A 98 10.72 52.83 0.02
C SER A 98 9.93 51.81 -0.83
N GLY A 99 9.88 52.01 -2.15
CA GLY A 99 9.27 51.06 -3.08
C GLY A 99 10.12 49.79 -3.23
N GLU A 100 11.44 49.94 -3.17
CA GLU A 100 12.39 48.84 -3.31
C GLU A 100 12.35 47.89 -2.10
N LEU A 101 12.38 48.42 -0.87
CA LEU A 101 12.27 47.58 0.34
C LEU A 101 10.94 46.83 0.41
N ARG A 102 9.82 47.49 0.04
CA ARG A 102 8.50 46.85 0.01
C ARG A 102 8.45 45.73 -1.05
N SER A 103 9.05 45.94 -2.21
CA SER A 103 9.13 44.94 -3.28
C SER A 103 9.97 43.73 -2.88
N VAL A 104 11.12 43.96 -2.22
CA VAL A 104 11.97 42.89 -1.67
C VAL A 104 11.24 42.09 -0.60
N LEU A 105 10.56 42.75 0.33
CA LEU A 105 9.77 42.07 1.37
C LEU A 105 8.63 41.23 0.78
N TYR A 106 7.93 41.75 -0.24
CA TYR A 106 6.92 40.98 -0.96
C TYR A 106 7.51 39.76 -1.65
N LEU A 107 8.66 39.90 -2.32
CA LEU A 107 9.34 38.79 -2.99
C LEU A 107 9.76 37.70 -1.99
N VAL A 108 10.31 38.09 -0.84
CA VAL A 108 10.68 37.15 0.24
C VAL A 108 9.44 36.45 0.81
N ALA A 109 8.35 37.18 1.06
CA ALA A 109 7.12 36.60 1.59
C ALA A 109 6.48 35.60 0.62
N VAL A 110 6.42 35.94 -0.67
CA VAL A 110 5.92 35.04 -1.73
C VAL A 110 6.83 33.82 -1.87
N GLY A 111 8.15 34.02 -1.82
CA GLY A 111 9.12 32.93 -1.85
C GLY A 111 8.94 31.96 -0.68
N LEU A 112 8.86 32.46 0.55
CA LEU A 112 8.66 31.64 1.74
C LEU A 112 7.34 30.87 1.69
N PHE A 113 6.26 31.51 1.24
CA PHE A 113 4.99 30.84 1.01
C PHE A 113 5.12 29.71 -0.03
N PHE A 114 5.81 29.95 -1.14
CA PHE A 114 6.04 28.94 -2.16
C PHE A 114 6.85 27.74 -1.63
N VAL A 115 7.91 27.97 -0.85
CA VAL A 115 8.67 26.91 -0.17
C VAL A 115 7.75 26.08 0.73
N ALA A 116 6.93 26.74 1.54
CA ALA A 116 6.02 26.05 2.46
C ALA A 116 5.02 25.16 1.71
N VAL A 117 4.47 25.64 0.59
CA VAL A 117 3.56 24.85 -0.26
C VAL A 117 4.27 23.65 -0.88
N VAL A 118 5.47 23.83 -1.44
CA VAL A 118 6.21 22.72 -2.06
C VAL A 118 6.64 21.68 -1.02
N PHE A 119 7.14 22.12 0.13
CA PHE A 119 7.46 21.22 1.25
C PHE A 119 6.24 20.41 1.68
N ALA A 120 5.06 21.04 1.78
CA ALA A 120 3.83 20.34 2.12
C ALA A 120 3.46 19.30 1.05
N ILE A 121 3.53 19.66 -0.24
CA ILE A 121 3.25 18.72 -1.35
C ILE A 121 4.20 17.53 -1.32
N GLU A 122 5.49 17.76 -1.09
CA GLU A 122 6.49 16.71 -1.10
C GLU A 122 6.35 15.75 0.09
N ILE A 123 6.03 16.26 1.28
CA ILE A 123 5.69 15.41 2.43
C ILE A 123 4.51 14.50 2.08
N LEU A 124 3.47 15.05 1.43
CA LEU A 124 2.30 14.28 1.04
C LEU A 124 2.65 13.21 0.00
N GLU A 125 3.46 13.53 -1.01
CA GLU A 125 3.92 12.57 -2.02
C GLU A 125 4.81 11.48 -1.41
N THR A 126 5.75 11.86 -0.56
CA THR A 126 6.64 10.90 0.10
C THR A 126 5.84 9.97 1.03
N HIS A 127 4.79 10.47 1.69
CA HIS A 127 3.90 9.65 2.50
C HIS A 127 3.16 8.60 1.67
N LYS A 128 2.63 8.97 0.49
CA LYS A 128 1.99 8.02 -0.43
C LYS A 128 2.97 6.92 -0.84
N THR A 129 4.17 7.31 -1.29
CA THR A 129 5.20 6.37 -1.73
C THR A 129 5.66 5.44 -0.61
N ALA A 130 5.96 5.97 0.59
CA ALA A 130 6.35 5.17 1.73
C ALA A 130 5.24 4.19 2.16
N GLY A 131 3.98 4.63 2.12
CA GLY A 131 2.83 3.77 2.41
C GLY A 131 2.71 2.58 1.47
N VAL A 132 2.99 2.77 0.18
CA VAL A 132 3.03 1.71 -0.83
C VAL A 132 4.15 0.71 -0.53
N VAL A 133 5.37 1.23 -0.37
CA VAL A 133 6.55 0.39 -0.08
C VAL A 133 6.30 -0.46 1.16
N TYR A 134 5.78 0.13 2.24
CA TYR A 134 5.48 -0.63 3.46
C TYR A 134 4.45 -1.73 3.26
N LYS A 135 3.36 -1.47 2.52
CA LYS A 135 2.35 -2.49 2.23
C LYS A 135 2.95 -3.64 1.44
N VAL A 136 3.76 -3.35 0.43
CA VAL A 136 4.40 -4.37 -0.41
C VAL A 136 5.47 -5.14 0.38
N THR A 137 6.33 -4.46 1.13
CA THR A 137 7.32 -5.11 2.01
C THR A 137 6.64 -5.99 3.05
N ARG A 138 5.53 -5.54 3.64
CA ARG A 138 4.74 -6.36 4.55
C ARG A 138 4.19 -7.59 3.84
N GLY A 139 3.61 -7.43 2.65
CA GLY A 139 3.13 -8.54 1.84
C GLY A 139 4.22 -9.56 1.49
N LEU A 140 5.43 -9.09 1.18
CA LEU A 140 6.59 -9.95 0.96
C LEU A 140 7.01 -10.71 2.22
N ARG A 141 6.94 -10.09 3.40
CA ARG A 141 7.20 -10.78 4.68
C ARG A 141 6.15 -11.84 4.98
N GLU A 142 4.87 -11.55 4.70
CA GLU A 142 3.79 -12.53 4.83
C GLU A 142 4.00 -13.71 3.86
N LEU A 143 4.42 -13.43 2.62
CA LEU A 143 4.79 -14.46 1.64
C LEU A 143 5.98 -15.31 2.12
N GLN A 144 7.03 -14.68 2.66
CA GLN A 144 8.18 -15.37 3.25
C GLN A 144 7.77 -16.27 4.44
N GLY A 145 6.75 -15.87 5.20
CA GLY A 145 6.16 -16.66 6.28
C GLY A 145 5.26 -17.81 5.82
N GLY A 146 5.16 -18.07 4.51
CA GLY A 146 4.32 -19.14 3.96
C GLY A 146 2.86 -18.74 3.75
N CYS A 147 2.50 -17.46 3.86
CA CYS A 147 1.16 -16.99 3.53
C CYS A 147 1.03 -16.76 2.01
N TRP A 148 0.95 -17.84 1.25
CA TRP A 148 0.91 -17.81 -0.23
C TRP A 148 -0.36 -17.19 -0.82
N GLY A 149 -1.40 -17.00 -0.01
CA GLY A 149 -2.64 -16.31 -0.41
C GLY A 149 -2.63 -14.78 -0.20
N THR A 150 -1.49 -14.22 0.20
CA THR A 150 -1.37 -12.79 0.51
C THR A 150 -1.67 -11.93 -0.71
N ARG A 151 -2.46 -10.87 -0.51
CA ARG A 151 -2.74 -9.85 -1.53
C ARG A 151 -2.49 -8.47 -0.95
N VAL A 152 -1.95 -7.59 -1.79
CA VAL A 152 -1.78 -6.18 -1.45
C VAL A 152 -2.83 -5.37 -2.18
N THR A 153 -3.42 -4.40 -1.49
CA THR A 153 -4.32 -3.39 -2.08
C THR A 153 -3.85 -2.00 -1.70
N LEU A 154 -3.50 -1.19 -2.70
CA LEU A 154 -3.11 0.20 -2.51
C LEU A 154 -4.35 1.10 -2.56
N ARG A 155 -4.28 2.28 -1.97
CA ARG A 155 -5.41 3.24 -2.02
C ARG A 155 -5.53 3.82 -3.42
N ARG A 156 -6.71 4.38 -3.76
CA ARG A 156 -7.01 4.91 -5.10
C ARG A 156 -5.99 5.95 -5.60
N HIS A 157 -5.46 6.77 -4.70
CA HIS A 157 -4.54 7.86 -5.00
C HIS A 157 -3.10 7.59 -4.52
N ASP A 158 -2.79 6.33 -4.19
CA ASP A 158 -1.41 5.93 -3.93
C ASP A 158 -0.66 5.79 -5.27
N ASN A 159 0.63 6.10 -5.25
CA ASN A 159 1.51 5.94 -6.41
C ASN A 159 1.76 4.43 -6.69
N PHE A 160 2.26 4.08 -7.88
CA PHE A 160 2.69 2.71 -8.24
C PHE A 160 1.59 1.63 -8.19
N LYS A 161 0.42 1.91 -8.77
CA LYS A 161 -0.66 0.91 -8.89
C LYS A 161 -0.25 -0.37 -9.62
N GLU A 162 0.64 -0.22 -10.58
CA GLU A 162 1.33 -1.31 -11.30
C GLU A 162 2.08 -2.26 -10.36
N MET A 163 2.64 -1.77 -9.25
CA MET A 163 3.30 -2.62 -8.25
C MET A 163 2.28 -3.49 -7.48
N GLU A 164 1.08 -2.99 -7.22
CA GLU A 164 -0.02 -3.77 -6.66
C GLU A 164 -0.39 -4.94 -7.59
N GLU A 165 -0.54 -4.64 -8.87
CA GLU A 165 -0.88 -5.62 -9.89
C GLU A 165 0.22 -6.68 -10.04
N ALA A 166 1.49 -6.25 -10.17
CA ALA A 166 2.63 -7.14 -10.30
C ALA A 166 2.79 -8.04 -9.07
N PHE A 167 2.67 -7.51 -7.85
CA PHE A 167 2.72 -8.30 -6.62
C PHE A 167 1.59 -9.33 -6.57
N ASN A 168 0.36 -8.90 -6.88
CA ASN A 168 -0.80 -9.79 -6.86
C ASN A 168 -0.75 -10.84 -7.98
N ALA A 169 -0.15 -10.52 -9.13
CA ALA A 169 0.08 -11.49 -10.20
C ALA A 169 1.12 -12.55 -9.80
N ALA A 170 2.24 -12.13 -9.21
CA ALA A 170 3.26 -13.05 -8.73
C ALA A 170 2.75 -14.00 -7.64
N THR A 171 2.02 -13.47 -6.64
CA THR A 171 1.42 -14.30 -5.58
C THR A 171 0.35 -15.25 -6.11
N ARG A 172 -0.45 -14.84 -7.11
CA ARG A 172 -1.37 -15.75 -7.81
C ARG A 172 -0.63 -16.88 -8.51
N ALA A 173 0.42 -16.58 -9.27
CA ALA A 173 1.19 -17.61 -9.97
C ALA A 173 1.82 -18.62 -9.00
N LEU A 174 2.37 -18.15 -7.87
CA LEU A 174 2.90 -19.02 -6.82
C LEU A 174 1.80 -19.92 -6.21
N ARG A 175 0.62 -19.35 -5.96
CA ARG A 175 -0.53 -20.10 -5.44
C ARG A 175 -1.01 -21.15 -6.44
N ASP A 176 -1.13 -20.79 -7.71
CA ASP A 176 -1.61 -21.71 -8.76
C ASP A 176 -0.64 -22.90 -8.91
N GLU A 177 0.66 -22.67 -8.78
CA GLU A 177 1.68 -23.73 -8.76
C GLU A 177 1.55 -24.63 -7.52
N LEU A 178 1.33 -24.06 -6.33
CA LEU A 178 1.08 -24.83 -5.11
C LEU A 178 -0.20 -25.67 -5.20
N ASP A 179 -1.26 -25.10 -5.77
CA ASP A 179 -2.53 -25.81 -5.97
C ASP A 179 -2.37 -26.97 -6.97
N GLN A 180 -1.50 -26.84 -7.98
CA GLN A 180 -1.13 -27.94 -8.88
C GLN A 180 -0.36 -29.05 -8.16
N ASP A 181 0.61 -28.70 -7.31
CA ASP A 181 1.37 -29.68 -6.53
C ASP A 181 0.46 -30.47 -5.59
N LEU A 182 -0.44 -29.78 -4.88
CA LEU A 182 -1.37 -30.41 -3.96
C LEU A 182 -2.28 -31.42 -4.68
N ARG A 183 -2.76 -31.09 -5.88
CA ARG A 183 -3.53 -32.03 -6.71
C ARG A 183 -2.69 -33.23 -7.15
N GLY A 184 -1.42 -33.02 -7.52
CA GLY A 184 -0.51 -34.10 -7.87
C GLY A 184 -0.27 -35.05 -6.69
N LEU A 185 -0.03 -34.51 -5.50
CA LEU A 185 0.15 -35.30 -4.27
C LEU A 185 -1.13 -36.07 -3.90
N GLN A 186 -2.30 -35.48 -4.04
CA GLN A 186 -3.58 -36.16 -3.84
C GLN A 186 -3.78 -37.32 -4.83
N GLY A 187 -3.37 -37.15 -6.09
CA GLY A 187 -3.38 -38.22 -7.11
C GLY A 187 -2.51 -39.39 -6.71
N ILE A 188 -1.27 -39.11 -6.30
CA ILE A 188 -0.31 -40.11 -5.82
C ILE A 188 -0.83 -40.84 -4.58
N GLU A 189 -1.39 -40.11 -3.61
CA GLU A 189 -2.01 -40.73 -2.42
C GLU A 189 -3.13 -41.70 -2.81
N GLY A 190 -3.98 -41.33 -3.76
CA GLY A 190 -5.02 -42.20 -4.31
C GLY A 190 -4.46 -43.48 -4.92
N GLN A 191 -3.40 -43.37 -5.73
CA GLN A 191 -2.74 -44.53 -6.34
C GLN A 191 -2.08 -45.44 -5.31
N VAL A 192 -1.43 -44.88 -4.28
CA VAL A 192 -0.84 -45.67 -3.18
C VAL A 192 -1.90 -46.47 -2.43
N ARG A 193 -3.09 -45.89 -2.20
CA ARG A 193 -4.22 -46.62 -1.60
C ARG A 193 -4.72 -47.76 -2.51
N LEU A 194 -4.71 -47.58 -3.83
CA LEU A 194 -5.06 -48.65 -4.78
C LEU A 194 -4.01 -49.77 -4.77
N ILE A 195 -2.71 -49.42 -4.76
CA ILE A 195 -1.61 -50.39 -4.64
C ILE A 195 -1.80 -51.27 -3.41
N ALA A 196 -2.10 -50.68 -2.25
CA ALA A 196 -2.34 -51.42 -1.02
C ALA A 196 -3.48 -52.44 -1.17
N ARG A 197 -4.59 -52.04 -1.79
CA ARG A 197 -5.74 -52.93 -2.06
C ARG A 197 -5.39 -54.07 -3.01
N GLU A 198 -4.61 -53.82 -4.06
CA GLU A 198 -4.16 -54.86 -5.00
C GLU A 198 -3.21 -55.86 -4.32
N PHE A 199 -2.37 -55.40 -3.39
CA PHE A 199 -1.56 -56.31 -2.57
C PHE A 199 -2.42 -57.19 -1.66
N GLU A 200 -3.42 -56.60 -1.00
CA GLU A 200 -4.35 -57.32 -0.12
C GLU A 200 -5.19 -58.35 -0.88
N SER A 201 -5.57 -58.07 -2.13
CA SER A 201 -6.30 -59.01 -3.00
C SER A 201 -5.42 -60.12 -3.59
N GLY A 202 -4.10 -60.07 -3.37
CA GLY A 202 -3.14 -61.02 -3.92
C GLY A 202 -2.71 -60.71 -5.37
N ASN A 203 -3.19 -59.63 -5.98
CA ASN A 203 -2.83 -59.21 -7.33
C ASN A 203 -1.50 -58.45 -7.37
N ARG A 204 -0.40 -59.19 -7.25
CA ARG A 204 0.95 -58.62 -7.24
C ARG A 204 1.32 -57.91 -8.55
N GLU A 205 0.85 -58.41 -9.69
CA GLU A 205 1.14 -57.80 -11.00
C GLU A 205 0.46 -56.44 -11.14
N GLY A 206 -0.82 -56.33 -10.77
CA GLY A 206 -1.54 -55.06 -10.75
C GLY A 206 -0.90 -54.04 -9.81
N ALA A 207 -0.50 -54.48 -8.61
CA ALA A 207 0.19 -53.63 -7.66
C ALA A 207 1.54 -53.10 -8.20
N LEU A 208 2.32 -53.95 -8.90
CA LEU A 208 3.59 -53.55 -9.51
C LEU A 208 3.41 -52.54 -10.65
N VAL A 209 2.36 -52.66 -11.47
CA VAL A 209 2.03 -51.69 -12.53
C VAL A 209 1.74 -50.33 -11.92
N LEU A 210 0.87 -50.27 -10.91
CA LEU A 210 0.53 -49.03 -10.21
C LEU A 210 1.74 -48.42 -9.51
N LEU A 211 2.63 -49.22 -8.93
CA LEU A 211 3.86 -48.74 -8.30
C LEU A 211 4.81 -48.07 -9.30
N ARG A 212 4.95 -48.62 -10.51
CA ARG A 212 5.72 -47.99 -11.59
C ARG A 212 5.11 -46.67 -12.04
N GLN A 213 3.78 -46.59 -12.09
CA GLN A 213 3.08 -45.35 -12.40
C GLN A 213 3.34 -44.26 -11.35
N VAL A 214 3.19 -44.59 -10.06
CA VAL A 214 3.51 -43.67 -8.95
C VAL A 214 4.96 -43.18 -9.02
N ALA A 215 5.91 -44.08 -9.29
CA ALA A 215 7.32 -43.72 -9.43
C ALA A 215 7.55 -42.73 -10.59
N GLY A 216 6.89 -42.92 -11.73
CA GLY A 216 6.93 -42.00 -12.87
C GLY A 216 6.31 -40.63 -12.56
N GLU A 217 5.16 -40.60 -11.88
CA GLU A 217 4.52 -39.36 -11.46
C GLU A 217 5.39 -38.57 -10.49
N LEU A 218 5.98 -39.22 -9.48
CA LEU A 218 6.92 -38.60 -8.55
C LEU A 218 8.17 -38.05 -9.26
N GLN A 219 8.70 -38.78 -10.24
CA GLN A 219 9.84 -38.31 -11.02
C GLN A 219 9.49 -37.06 -11.83
N SER A 220 8.34 -37.04 -12.51
CA SER A 220 7.89 -35.87 -13.27
C SER A 220 7.62 -34.66 -12.37
N LEU A 221 7.03 -34.85 -11.19
CA LEU A 221 6.84 -33.79 -10.20
C LEU A 221 8.20 -33.22 -9.73
N ARG A 222 9.18 -34.11 -9.47
CA ARG A 222 10.53 -33.71 -9.08
C ARG A 222 11.25 -32.94 -10.18
N GLU A 223 11.18 -33.41 -11.42
CA GLU A 223 11.79 -32.74 -12.58
C GLU A 223 11.14 -31.38 -12.83
N ARG A 224 9.82 -31.27 -12.73
CA ARG A 224 9.10 -29.99 -12.82
C ARG A 224 9.60 -29.00 -11.77
N LYS A 225 9.72 -29.42 -10.52
CA LYS A 225 10.24 -28.57 -9.43
C LYS A 225 11.69 -28.18 -9.62
N ARG A 226 12.51 -29.11 -10.10
CA ARG A 226 13.91 -28.83 -10.44
C ARG A 226 14.01 -27.78 -11.55
N ASN A 227 13.22 -27.92 -12.62
CA ASN A 227 13.20 -26.97 -13.74
C ASN A 227 12.77 -25.56 -13.27
N LEU A 228 11.85 -25.46 -12.31
CA LEU A 228 11.48 -24.17 -11.72
C LEU A 228 12.60 -23.52 -10.90
N MET A 229 13.48 -24.31 -10.28
CA MET A 229 14.65 -23.80 -9.55
C MET A 229 15.80 -23.43 -10.50
N GLU A 230 15.96 -24.16 -11.60
CA GLU A 230 17.02 -23.95 -12.60
C GLU A 230 16.66 -22.86 -13.63
N ALA A 231 15.37 -22.54 -13.80
CA ALA A 231 14.94 -21.40 -14.58
C ALA A 231 15.49 -20.11 -13.95
N ALA A 232 16.59 -19.59 -14.51
CA ALA A 232 17.09 -18.25 -14.21
C ALA A 232 15.95 -17.22 -14.34
N PRO A 233 15.98 -16.10 -13.60
CA PRO A 233 14.97 -15.05 -13.74
C PRO A 233 15.03 -14.44 -15.14
N GLY A 234 14.32 -15.07 -16.08
CA GLY A 234 14.18 -14.64 -17.44
C GLY A 234 13.32 -13.41 -17.47
N VAL A 235 13.88 -12.31 -17.97
CA VAL A 235 13.14 -11.09 -18.35
C VAL A 235 11.89 -11.53 -19.12
N PRO A 236 10.68 -11.12 -18.71
CA PRO A 236 9.46 -11.46 -19.43
C PRO A 236 9.59 -10.97 -20.88
N PRO A 237 9.11 -11.73 -21.88
CA PRO A 237 9.09 -11.24 -23.26
C PRO A 237 8.27 -9.95 -23.28
N GLU A 238 8.93 -8.87 -23.73
CA GLU A 238 8.34 -7.56 -23.93
C GLU A 238 7.05 -7.72 -24.73
N ARG A 239 5.91 -7.48 -24.08
CA ARG A 239 4.60 -7.54 -24.72
C ARG A 239 4.55 -6.35 -25.68
N LYS A 240 4.82 -6.60 -26.96
CA LYS A 240 4.54 -5.63 -28.02
C LYS A 240 3.03 -5.53 -28.15
N ASP A 241 2.44 -4.62 -27.39
CA ASP A 241 1.07 -4.21 -27.60
C ASP A 241 0.96 -3.58 -28.99
N SER A 242 0.08 -4.16 -29.80
CA SER A 242 -0.31 -3.71 -31.14
C SER A 242 -1.46 -2.72 -31.06
#